data_AF-C1BDN2-F1
#
_entry.id   AF-C1BDN2-F1
#
_cell.length_a   1.000
_cell.length_b   1.000
_cell.length_c   1.000
_cell.angle_alpha   90.00
_cell.angle_beta   90.00
_cell.angle_gamma   90.00
#
_symmetry.space_group_name_H-M   'P 1'
#
loop_
_entity.id
_entity.type
_entity.pdbx_description
1 polymer ?
#
loop_
_entity_poly.entity_id
_entity_poly.type
_entity_poly.pdbx_seq_one_letter_code
_entity_poly.pdbx_strand_id
1 'polypeptide(L)'
;MTLMNATGSPTPPISLDVGGRIRFGLEPRRPYTVRALSEHFVVCTRPRDFATTGEFVYTVIDWRNGIRGPVNGQSADVSTDERCRDLLDDLEAGRWEISHRNRVQLDIIESDQS
;
A
#
# COMPACT_ATOMS: atom_id res chain seq x y z
N MET A 1 -17.79 3.39 3.12
CA MET A 1 -17.69 2.24 4.06
C MET A 1 -16.90 2.72 5.28
N THR A 2 -17.47 2.67 6.49
CA THR A 2 -16.84 3.24 7.70
C THR A 2 -15.99 2.17 8.39
N LEU A 3 -14.67 2.36 8.45
CA LEU A 3 -13.75 1.49 9.18
C LEU A 3 -13.81 1.83 10.68
N MET A 4 -14.18 0.86 11.51
CA MET A 4 -14.25 1.01 12.96
C MET A 4 -12.94 0.56 13.61
N ASN A 5 -12.37 1.35 14.51
CA ASN A 5 -11.20 0.94 15.29
C ASN A 5 -11.60 0.03 16.47
N ALA A 6 -10.59 -0.52 17.16
CA ALA A 6 -10.76 -1.42 18.30
C ALA A 6 -11.55 -0.83 19.50
N THR A 7 -11.79 0.50 19.51
CA THR A 7 -12.59 1.21 20.50
C THR A 7 -14.01 1.53 20.04
N GLY A 8 -14.43 1.07 18.84
CA GLY A 8 -15.78 1.26 18.32
C GLY A 8 -16.05 2.67 17.79
N SER A 9 -15.03 3.53 17.69
CA SER A 9 -15.17 4.84 17.08
C SER A 9 -15.01 4.72 15.57
N PRO A 10 -15.80 5.47 14.76
CA PRO A 10 -15.53 5.61 13.34
C PRO A 10 -14.13 6.22 13.21
N THR A 11 -13.19 5.43 12.69
CA THR A 11 -11.89 5.99 12.31
C THR A 11 -12.21 6.89 11.14
N PRO A 12 -11.93 8.21 11.21
CA PRO A 12 -12.05 9.04 10.02
C PRO A 12 -11.24 8.33 8.92
N PRO A 13 -11.81 8.17 7.71
CA PRO A 13 -11.07 7.51 6.64
C PRO A 13 -9.74 8.23 6.55
N ILE A 14 -8.65 7.47 6.73
CA ILE A 14 -7.30 8.00 6.60
C ILE A 14 -7.25 8.54 5.18
N SER A 15 -7.33 9.87 5.04
CA SER A 15 -7.16 10.50 3.75
C SER A 15 -5.70 10.27 3.35
N LEU A 16 -5.49 9.80 2.14
CA LEU A 16 -4.16 9.54 1.60
C LEU A 16 -4.08 10.22 0.24
N ASP A 17 -3.03 11.01 0.06
CA ASP A 17 -2.70 11.60 -1.21
C ASP A 17 -1.48 10.92 -1.83
N VAL A 18 -1.39 10.94 -3.17
CA VAL A 18 -0.17 10.52 -3.87
C VAL A 18 0.98 11.41 -3.42
N GLY A 19 2.12 10.79 -3.07
CA GLY A 19 3.26 11.46 -2.44
C GLY A 19 3.24 11.41 -0.91
N GLY A 20 2.07 11.21 -0.30
CA GLY A 20 1.91 11.03 1.14
C GLY A 20 2.69 9.83 1.68
N ARG A 21 3.01 9.86 2.97
CA ARG A 21 3.85 8.85 3.61
C ARG A 21 3.06 8.05 4.63
N ILE A 22 3.24 6.74 4.63
CA ILE A 22 2.56 5.80 5.52
C ILE A 22 3.60 4.98 6.29
N ARG A 23 3.44 4.87 7.61
CA ARG A 23 4.17 3.90 8.43
C ARG A 23 3.24 2.77 8.85
N PHE A 24 3.76 1.55 8.77
CA PHE A 24 3.08 0.33 9.22
C PHE A 24 3.71 -0.17 10.52
N GLY A 25 2.90 -0.72 11.41
CA GLY A 25 3.31 -1.21 12.73
C GLY A 25 4.38 -2.30 12.70
N LEU A 26 4.32 -3.22 11.73
CA LEU A 26 5.32 -4.28 11.53
C LEU A 26 6.64 -3.76 10.93
N GLU A 27 6.62 -2.60 10.26
CA GLU A 27 7.78 -1.99 9.60
C GLU A 27 7.92 -0.49 9.96
N PRO A 28 8.00 -0.12 11.25
CA PRO A 28 7.77 1.26 11.67
C PRO A 28 8.94 2.21 11.35
N ARG A 29 10.12 1.66 11.06
CA ARG A 29 11.36 2.44 10.90
C ARG A 29 11.41 3.25 9.60
N ARG A 30 10.77 2.77 8.53
CA ARG A 30 10.90 3.35 7.19
C ARG A 30 9.51 3.52 6.58
N PRO A 31 9.03 4.77 6.40
CA PRO A 31 7.73 4.99 5.77
C PRO A 31 7.77 4.57 4.30
N TYR A 32 6.62 4.12 3.82
CA TYR A 32 6.33 3.97 2.40
C TYR A 32 5.72 5.26 1.86
N THR A 33 5.96 5.55 0.59
CA THR A 33 5.33 6.63 -0.15
C THR A 33 4.18 6.08 -0.97
N VAL A 34 3.02 6.74 -0.92
CA VAL A 34 1.87 6.44 -1.77
C VAL A 34 2.20 6.86 -3.20
N ARG A 35 2.10 5.92 -4.15
CA ARG A 35 2.41 6.16 -5.57
C ARG A 35 1.17 6.18 -6.44
N ALA A 36 0.17 5.37 -6.10
CA ALA A 36 -1.13 5.36 -6.76
C ALA A 36 -2.19 4.91 -5.76
N LEU A 37 -3.42 5.42 -5.90
CA LEU A 37 -4.54 5.07 -5.03
C LEU A 37 -5.86 5.09 -5.80
N SER A 38 -6.78 4.25 -5.36
CA SER A 38 -8.14 4.07 -5.87
C SER A 38 -9.08 3.94 -4.68
N GLU A 39 -10.36 3.64 -4.94
CA GLU A 39 -11.33 3.38 -3.88
C GLU A 39 -10.93 2.14 -3.04
N HIS A 40 -10.38 1.08 -3.66
CA HIS A 40 -10.16 -0.20 -2.98
C HIS A 40 -8.70 -0.49 -2.68
N PHE A 41 -7.79 0.04 -3.50
CA PHE A 41 -6.37 -0.28 -3.41
C PHE A 41 -5.48 0.96 -3.30
N VAL A 42 -4.34 0.78 -2.64
CA VAL A 42 -3.25 1.77 -2.60
C VAL A 42 -1.94 1.07 -2.89
N VAL A 43 -1.19 1.56 -3.87
CA VAL A 43 0.17 1.08 -4.18
C VAL A 43 1.17 1.99 -3.50
N CYS A 44 1.99 1.41 -2.62
CA CYS A 44 2.99 2.14 -1.86
C CYS A 44 4.38 1.57 -2.13
N THR A 45 5.39 2.44 -2.26
CA THR A 45 6.78 2.02 -2.46
C THR A 45 7.71 2.64 -1.42
N ARG A 46 8.83 1.98 -1.15
CA ARG A 46 9.96 2.56 -0.43
C ARG A 46 11.26 2.12 -1.09
N PRO A 47 12.35 2.90 -1.01
CA PRO A 47 13.66 2.45 -1.44
C PRO A 47 14.03 1.15 -0.70
N ARG A 48 14.61 0.19 -1.42
CA ARG A 48 15.15 -1.01 -0.82
C ARG A 48 16.32 -0.65 0.10
N ASP A 49 16.48 -1.40 1.18
CA ASP A 49 17.57 -1.17 2.12
C ASP A 49 18.93 -1.35 1.42
N PHE A 50 19.83 -0.40 1.63
CA PHE A 50 21.17 -0.32 1.02
C PHE A 50 21.20 -0.18 -0.52
N ALA A 51 20.09 0.17 -1.17
CA ALA A 51 20.07 0.43 -2.61
C ALA A 51 20.83 1.71 -2.97
N THR A 52 21.58 1.68 -4.08
CA THR A 52 22.32 2.83 -4.61
C THR A 52 21.42 3.82 -5.32
N THR A 53 20.39 3.36 -6.06
CA THR A 53 19.24 4.15 -6.58
C THR A 53 18.33 3.22 -7.40
N GLY A 54 17.02 3.49 -7.44
CA GLY A 54 16.09 2.84 -8.40
C GLY A 54 15.57 1.44 -8.02
N GLU A 55 16.06 0.84 -6.92
CA GLU A 55 15.47 -0.39 -6.37
C GLU A 55 14.44 -0.07 -5.29
N PHE A 56 13.21 -0.54 -5.50
CA PHE A 56 12.10 -0.32 -4.58
C PHE A 56 11.56 -1.63 -4.01
N VAL A 57 11.09 -1.56 -2.77
CA VAL A 57 10.14 -2.53 -2.19
C VAL A 57 8.77 -1.90 -2.27
N TYR A 58 7.75 -2.68 -2.59
CA TYR A 58 6.36 -2.21 -2.61
C TYR A 58 5.47 -3.05 -1.70
N THR A 59 4.34 -2.46 -1.36
CA THR A 59 3.21 -3.14 -0.75
C THR A 59 1.93 -2.53 -1.32
N VAL A 60 0.93 -3.37 -1.54
CA VAL A 60 -0.42 -2.97 -1.93
C VAL A 60 -1.29 -3.08 -0.69
N ILE A 61 -2.02 -2.02 -0.38
CA ILE A 61 -3.12 -2.03 0.60
C ILE A 61 -4.39 -2.42 -0.13
N ASP A 62 -5.16 -3.34 0.45
CA ASP A 62 -6.55 -3.66 0.04
C ASP A 62 -7.48 -3.28 1.19
N TRP A 63 -8.24 -2.20 0.97
CA TRP A 63 -9.16 -1.66 1.96
C TRP A 63 -10.36 -2.55 2.22
N ARG A 64 -10.82 -3.29 1.20
CA ARG A 64 -12.00 -4.15 1.31
C ARG A 64 -11.71 -5.32 2.25
N ASN A 65 -10.51 -5.87 2.16
CA ASN A 65 -10.10 -7.03 2.93
C ASN A 65 -9.30 -6.68 4.19
N GLY A 66 -8.90 -5.42 4.39
CA GLY A 66 -8.13 -4.98 5.55
C GLY A 66 -6.75 -5.61 5.63
N ILE A 67 -6.12 -5.84 4.46
CA ILE A 67 -4.80 -6.49 4.35
C ILE A 67 -3.83 -5.62 3.56
N ARG A 68 -2.54 -5.93 3.68
CA ARG A 68 -1.50 -5.43 2.77
C ARG A 68 -0.50 -6.51 2.40
N GLY A 69 0.12 -6.38 1.24
CA GLY A 69 1.15 -7.31 0.78
C GLY A 69 1.57 -7.07 -0.66
N PRO A 70 2.56 -7.82 -1.17
CA PRO A 70 2.85 -7.84 -2.60
C PRO A 70 1.73 -8.55 -3.36
N VAL A 71 1.67 -8.37 -4.68
CA VAL A 71 0.75 -9.13 -5.52
C VAL A 71 1.16 -10.60 -5.64
N ASN A 72 0.20 -11.46 -5.97
CA ASN A 72 0.41 -12.88 -6.15
C ASN A 72 1.22 -13.19 -7.43
N GLY A 73 2.00 -14.26 -7.41
CA GLY A 73 2.86 -14.64 -8.55
C GLY A 73 4.22 -13.92 -8.55
N GLN A 74 4.53 -13.21 -9.64
CA GLN A 74 5.79 -12.47 -9.82
C GLN A 74 5.68 -11.07 -9.23
N SER A 75 6.79 -10.53 -8.73
CA SER A 75 6.85 -9.13 -8.31
C SER A 75 6.49 -8.20 -9.47
N ALA A 76 5.58 -7.26 -9.23
CA ALA A 76 5.26 -6.21 -10.19
C ALA A 76 6.44 -5.24 -10.35
N ASP A 77 6.55 -4.66 -11.55
CA ASP A 77 7.39 -3.48 -11.78
C ASP A 77 6.70 -2.25 -11.19
N VAL A 78 7.39 -1.55 -10.31
CA VAL A 78 6.92 -0.36 -9.58
C VAL A 78 7.96 0.77 -9.65
N SER A 79 8.82 0.73 -10.67
CA SER A 79 9.94 1.66 -10.84
C SER A 79 9.51 3.09 -11.18
N THR A 80 8.32 3.27 -11.77
CA THR A 80 7.75 4.58 -12.11
C THR A 80 6.31 4.75 -11.60
N ASP A 81 5.81 5.99 -11.59
CA ASP A 81 4.42 6.27 -11.20
C ASP A 81 3.43 5.67 -12.19
N GLU A 82 3.76 5.68 -13.48
CA GLU A 82 2.94 5.05 -14.53
C GLU A 82 2.80 3.55 -14.27
N ARG A 83 3.90 2.87 -13.93
CA ARG A 83 3.87 1.45 -13.57
C ARG A 83 3.05 1.16 -12.32
N CYS A 84 3.09 2.05 -11.35
CA CYS A 84 2.23 1.94 -10.16
C CYS A 84 0.75 2.11 -10.50
N ARG A 85 0.40 3.00 -11.44
CA ARG A 85 -0.97 3.18 -11.94
C ARG A 85 -1.44 1.98 -12.75
N ASP A 86 -0.61 1.45 -13.65
CA ASP A 86 -0.92 0.23 -14.41
C ASP A 86 -1.26 -0.94 -13.47
N LEU A 87 -0.46 -1.13 -12.41
CA LEU A 87 -0.69 -2.16 -11.40
C LEU A 87 -2.01 -1.93 -10.64
N LEU A 88 -2.33 -0.67 -10.32
CA LEU A 88 -3.57 -0.31 -9.65
C LEU A 88 -4.81 -0.63 -10.50
N ASP A 89 -4.76 -0.31 -11.79
CA ASP A 89 -5.84 -0.61 -12.74
C ASP A 89 -6.02 -2.12 -12.94
N ASP A 90 -4.92 -2.87 -12.93
CA ASP A 90 -4.90 -4.34 -12.96
C ASP A 90 -5.56 -4.97 -11.71
N LEU A 91 -5.34 -4.39 -10.53
CA LEU A 91 -5.96 -4.82 -9.27
C LEU A 91 -7.47 -4.51 -9.23
N GLU A 92 -7.87 -3.30 -9.62
CA GLU A 92 -9.28 -2.90 -9.69
C GLU A 92 -10.06 -3.74 -10.71
N ALA A 93 -9.43 -4.13 -11.81
CA ALA A 93 -10.01 -5.03 -12.80
C ALA A 93 -9.98 -6.52 -12.39
N GLY A 94 -9.39 -6.86 -11.23
CA GLY A 94 -9.26 -8.24 -10.74
C GLY A 94 -8.33 -9.12 -11.58
N ARG A 95 -7.44 -8.53 -12.40
CA ARG A 95 -6.42 -9.27 -13.15
C ARG A 95 -5.28 -9.71 -12.24
N TRP A 96 -5.06 -8.96 -11.17
CA TRP A 96 -4.10 -9.28 -10.11
C TRP A 96 -4.80 -9.26 -8.76
N GLU A 97 -4.21 -9.96 -7.81
CA GLU A 97 -4.67 -10.05 -6.42
C GLU A 97 -3.48 -10.00 -5.48
N ILE A 98 -3.69 -9.60 -4.22
CA ILE A 98 -2.65 -9.64 -3.19
C ILE A 98 -2.28 -11.09 -2.87
N SER A 99 -0.98 -11.36 -2.73
CA SER A 99 -0.44 -12.68 -2.42
C SER A 99 -1.05 -13.30 -1.16
N HIS A 100 -1.52 -14.55 -1.27
CA HIS A 100 -2.14 -15.23 -0.13
C HIS A 100 -1.15 -15.62 0.96
N ARG A 101 0.09 -15.92 0.57
CA ARG A 101 1.16 -16.38 1.46
C ARG A 101 1.98 -15.25 2.08
N ASN A 102 2.04 -14.10 1.39
CA ASN A 102 2.94 -12.99 1.75
C ASN A 102 2.18 -11.72 2.19
N ARG A 103 0.89 -11.83 2.51
CA ARG A 103 0.08 -10.73 3.05
C ARG A 103 0.09 -10.72 4.57
N VAL A 104 -0.15 -9.54 5.13
CA VAL A 104 -0.36 -9.29 6.55
C VAL A 104 -1.65 -8.48 6.76
N GLN A 105 -2.14 -8.43 7.99
CA GLN A 105 -3.23 -7.51 8.36
C GLN A 105 -2.76 -6.06 8.20
N LEU A 106 -3.66 -5.18 7.77
CA LEU A 106 -3.36 -3.77 7.61
C LEU A 106 -3.19 -3.10 8.97
N ASP A 107 -2.06 -2.44 9.16
CA ASP A 107 -1.59 -1.93 10.44
C ASP A 107 -0.97 -0.52 10.32
N ILE A 108 -1.72 0.44 9.79
CA ILE A 108 -1.25 1.83 9.67
C ILE A 108 -1.12 2.47 11.05
N ILE A 109 0.07 2.97 11.39
CA ILE A 109 0.35 3.66 12.66
C ILE A 109 0.57 5.16 12.49
N GLU A 110 0.89 5.61 11.29
CA GLU A 110 1.08 7.02 10.97
C GLU A 110 0.86 7.25 9.48
N SER A 111 0.20 8.35 9.14
CA SER A 111 0.02 8.83 7.77
C SER A 111 0.28 10.34 7.74
N ASP A 112 1.19 10.78 6.90
CA ASP A 112 1.51 12.19 6.69
C ASP A 112 1.10 12.60 5.27
N GLN A 113 0.35 13.70 5.16
CA GLN A 113 -0.05 14.27 3.87
C GLN A 113 1.05 15.23 3.42
N SER A 114 1.50 15.11 2.17
CA SER A 114 2.51 16.02 1.60
C SER A 114 1.87 17.18 0.85
#